data_AF-A0A9R1GFZ7-F1
#
_entry.id   AF-A0A9R1GFZ7-F1
#
_cell.length_a   1.000
_cell.length_b   1.000
_cell.length_c   1.000
_cell.angle_alpha   90.00
_cell.angle_beta   90.00
_cell.angle_gamma   90.00
#
_symmetry.space_group_name_H-M   'P 1'
#
loop_
_entity.id
_entity.type
_entity.pdbx_description
1 polymer ?
#
loop_
_entity_poly.entity_id
_entity_poly.type
_entity_poly.pdbx_seq_one_letter_code
_entity_poly.pdbx_strand_id
1 'polypeptide(L)'
;MKESDIAVSVVRIGDMEAGVFEAFLGFMYTGSLPEMAKEEEDAMYQHLLVAADRYNMERLKLICEDKLCKRIDGSTVANVLALAELHHCRDLKDACYEFLSTPANLTEAMATDGSEHLSTSCPSVVKELIALCSAP
;
A
#
# COMPACT_ATOMS: atom_id res chain seq x y z
N MET A 1 7.96 -39.85 -35.13
CA MET A 1 8.44 -39.14 -33.92
C MET A 1 7.47 -38.00 -33.68
N LYS A 2 6.79 -38.00 -32.54
CA LYS A 2 5.71 -37.05 -32.23
C LYS A 2 6.33 -35.96 -31.38
N GLU A 3 6.63 -34.81 -31.98
CA GLU A 3 6.95 -33.60 -31.22
C GLU A 3 5.71 -33.26 -30.40
N SER A 4 5.78 -33.51 -29.09
CA SER A 4 4.80 -33.03 -28.15
C SER A 4 4.94 -31.51 -28.08
N ASP A 5 3.98 -30.83 -28.68
CA ASP A 5 3.78 -29.39 -28.59
C ASP A 5 3.72 -29.02 -27.10
N ILE A 6 4.81 -28.47 -26.56
CA ILE A 6 4.82 -27.93 -25.19
C ILE A 6 3.96 -26.68 -25.28
N ALA A 7 2.68 -26.81 -24.93
CA ALA A 7 1.76 -25.68 -24.87
C ALA A 7 2.37 -24.62 -23.94
N VAL A 8 2.94 -23.57 -24.53
CA VAL A 8 3.51 -22.45 -23.79
C VAL A 8 2.35 -21.76 -23.08
N SER A 9 2.24 -21.98 -21.76
CA SER A 9 1.25 -21.29 -20.94
C SER A 9 1.71 -19.86 -20.69
N VAL A 10 1.03 -18.89 -21.29
CA VAL A 10 1.30 -17.46 -21.11
C VAL A 10 0.37 -16.90 -20.05
N VAL A 11 0.91 -16.33 -18.98
CA VAL A 11 0.16 -15.57 -17.96
C VAL A 11 0.32 -14.08 -18.27
N ARG A 12 -0.81 -13.37 -18.46
CA ARG A 12 -0.81 -11.91 -18.67
C ARG A 12 -1.04 -11.20 -17.35
N ILE A 13 -0.14 -10.28 -17.02
CA ILE A 13 -0.22 -9.40 -15.85
C ILE A 13 -0.40 -7.99 -16.37
N GLY A 14 -1.51 -7.35 -16.01
CA GLY A 14 -1.89 -6.02 -16.53
C GLY A 14 -2.23 -5.01 -15.43
N ASP A 15 -2.10 -5.41 -14.19
CA ASP A 15 -2.45 -4.69 -12.97
C ASP A 15 -1.22 -4.20 -12.20
N MET A 16 -0.03 -4.33 -12.79
CA MET A 16 1.23 -3.99 -12.15
C MET A 16 2.17 -3.35 -13.15
N GLU A 17 2.85 -2.29 -12.73
CA GLU A 17 3.91 -1.67 -13.52
C GLU A 17 5.12 -2.62 -13.63
N ALA A 18 5.86 -2.52 -14.74
CA ALA A 18 7.01 -3.38 -15.01
C ALA A 18 8.07 -3.33 -13.90
N GLY A 19 8.40 -2.14 -13.37
CA GLY A 19 9.38 -2.00 -12.29
C GLY A 19 8.91 -2.63 -10.97
N VAL A 20 7.62 -2.47 -10.63
CA VAL A 20 7.02 -3.12 -9.46
C VAL A 20 7.05 -4.64 -9.63
N PHE A 21 6.73 -5.13 -10.83
CA PHE A 21 6.74 -6.57 -11.12
C PHE A 21 8.14 -7.16 -11.07
N GLU A 22 9.15 -6.42 -11.52
CA GLU A 22 10.56 -6.81 -11.39
C GLU A 22 10.97 -6.94 -9.91
N ALA A 23 10.64 -5.96 -9.07
CA ALA A 23 10.89 -6.02 -7.63
C ALA A 23 10.12 -7.18 -6.95
N PHE A 24 8.87 -7.38 -7.35
CA PHE A 24 8.02 -8.47 -6.86
C PHE A 24 8.60 -9.86 -7.22
N LEU A 25 9.02 -10.05 -8.48
CA LEU A 25 9.73 -11.25 -8.93
C LEU A 25 11.05 -11.44 -8.16
N GLY A 26 11.84 -10.37 -8.03
CA GLY A 26 13.09 -10.38 -7.26
C GLY A 26 12.88 -10.88 -5.84
N PHE A 27 11.84 -10.39 -5.16
CA PHE A 27 11.48 -10.86 -3.84
C PHE A 27 11.04 -12.32 -3.82
N MET A 28 10.22 -12.76 -4.78
CA MET A 28 9.78 -14.17 -4.85
C MET A 28 10.97 -15.14 -4.98
N TYR A 29 11.99 -14.79 -5.75
CA TYR A 29 13.14 -15.67 -5.99
C TYR A 29 14.24 -15.54 -4.94
N THR A 30 14.43 -14.36 -4.34
CA THR A 30 15.57 -14.09 -3.44
C THR A 30 15.17 -13.88 -1.98
N GLY A 31 13.87 -13.70 -1.72
CA GLY A 31 13.33 -13.34 -0.40
C GLY A 31 13.74 -11.95 0.09
N SER A 32 14.27 -11.09 -0.80
CA SER A 32 14.80 -9.76 -0.50
C SER A 32 14.28 -8.73 -1.51
N LEU A 33 14.04 -7.50 -1.05
CA LEU A 33 13.66 -6.39 -1.92
C LEU A 33 14.91 -5.74 -2.55
N PRO A 34 14.83 -5.26 -3.80
CA PRO A 34 15.93 -4.54 -4.42
C PRO A 34 16.21 -3.22 -3.68
N GLU A 35 17.45 -2.73 -3.80
CA GLU A 35 17.80 -1.40 -3.32
C GLU A 35 17.26 -0.35 -4.30
N MET A 36 16.54 0.64 -3.78
CA MET A 36 15.80 1.64 -4.58
C MET A 36 16.22 3.05 -4.17
N ALA A 37 16.01 4.01 -5.08
CA ALA A 37 16.19 5.42 -4.74
C ALA A 37 15.17 5.82 -3.67
N LYS A 38 15.62 6.54 -2.64
CA LYS A 38 14.78 6.93 -1.49
C LYS A 38 13.49 7.66 -1.87
N GLU A 39 13.53 8.40 -2.97
CA GLU A 39 12.43 9.22 -3.50
C GLU A 39 11.31 8.37 -4.13
N GLU A 40 11.62 7.15 -4.56
CA GLU A 40 10.68 6.24 -5.22
C GLU A 40 10.22 5.10 -4.30
N GLU A 41 10.85 4.96 -3.12
CA GLU A 41 10.60 3.88 -2.18
C GLU A 41 9.13 3.81 -1.74
N ASP A 42 8.51 4.96 -1.45
CA ASP A 42 7.16 5.00 -0.87
C ASP A 42 6.11 4.53 -1.87
N ALA A 43 6.18 5.05 -3.11
CA ALA A 43 5.32 4.61 -4.20
C ALA A 43 5.54 3.12 -4.51
N MET A 44 6.79 2.65 -4.52
CA MET A 44 7.07 1.23 -4.71
C MET A 44 6.45 0.37 -3.60
N TYR A 45 6.63 0.73 -2.33
CA TYR A 45 6.07 -0.07 -1.23
C TYR A 45 4.54 -0.10 -1.26
N GLN A 46 3.87 0.99 -1.66
CA GLN A 46 2.43 1.00 -1.86
C GLN A 46 2.00 0.02 -2.97
N HIS A 47 2.66 0.07 -4.13
CA HIS A 47 2.35 -0.84 -5.25
C HIS A 47 2.68 -2.31 -4.92
N LEU A 48 3.79 -2.55 -4.22
CA LEU A 48 4.17 -3.88 -3.77
C LEU A 48 3.21 -4.41 -2.70
N LEU A 49 2.66 -3.57 -1.83
CA LEU A 49 1.64 -3.98 -0.86
C LEU A 49 0.37 -4.46 -1.57
N VAL A 50 -0.10 -3.72 -2.59
CA VAL A 50 -1.24 -4.11 -3.43
C VAL A 50 -0.97 -5.44 -4.15
N ALA A 51 0.22 -5.58 -4.75
CA ALA A 51 0.63 -6.83 -5.40
C ALA A 51 0.72 -7.99 -4.39
N ALA A 52 1.33 -7.76 -3.23
CA ALA A 52 1.51 -8.78 -2.22
C ALA A 52 0.18 -9.29 -1.68
N ASP A 53 -0.79 -8.41 -1.46
CA ASP A 53 -2.15 -8.79 -1.08
C ASP A 53 -2.83 -9.61 -2.17
N ARG A 54 -2.78 -9.14 -3.43
CA ARG A 54 -3.42 -9.82 -4.57
C ARG A 54 -2.88 -11.23 -4.83
N TYR A 55 -1.56 -11.41 -4.72
CA TYR A 55 -0.88 -12.68 -4.97
C TYR A 55 -0.66 -13.50 -3.70
N ASN A 56 -1.26 -13.08 -2.57
CA ASN A 56 -1.19 -13.75 -1.28
C ASN A 56 0.24 -13.99 -0.77
N MET A 57 1.12 -13.00 -0.98
CA MET A 57 2.51 -12.97 -0.53
C MET A 57 2.61 -12.32 0.85
N GLU A 58 2.13 -13.01 1.89
CA GLU A 58 1.98 -12.48 3.25
C GLU A 58 3.27 -11.88 3.82
N ARG A 59 4.42 -12.55 3.65
CA ARG A 59 5.71 -12.03 4.13
C ARG A 59 6.10 -10.71 3.45
N LEU A 60 5.83 -10.56 2.15
CA LEU A 60 6.11 -9.31 1.45
C LEU A 60 5.18 -8.20 1.93
N LYS A 61 3.88 -8.53 2.10
CA LYS A 61 2.88 -7.61 2.59
C LYS A 61 3.28 -7.01 3.94
N LEU A 62 3.71 -7.84 4.90
CA LEU A 62 4.20 -7.39 6.21
C LEU A 62 5.45 -6.49 6.12
N ILE A 63 6.36 -6.79 5.19
CA ILE A 63 7.54 -5.94 4.98
C ILE A 63 7.13 -4.57 4.43
N CYS A 64 6.26 -4.53 3.44
CA CYS A 64 5.74 -3.27 2.89
C CYS A 64 4.98 -2.47 3.97
N GLU A 65 4.20 -3.16 4.80
CA GLU A 65 3.47 -2.58 5.93
C GLU A 65 4.45 -1.89 6.90
N ASP A 66 5.46 -2.60 7.41
CA ASP A 66 6.48 -2.05 8.32
C ASP A 66 7.24 -0.86 7.71
N LYS A 67 7.52 -0.90 6.40
CA LYS A 67 8.21 0.19 5.71
C LYS A 67 7.33 1.43 5.59
N LEU A 68 6.05 1.26 5.26
CA LEU A 68 5.11 2.37 5.14
C LEU A 68 4.80 2.99 6.51
N CYS A 69 4.67 2.21 7.57
CA CYS A 69 4.47 2.72 8.94
C CYS A 69 5.55 3.74 9.35
N LYS A 70 6.80 3.52 8.92
CA LYS A 70 7.95 4.37 9.27
C LYS A 70 8.03 5.66 8.46
N ARG A 71 7.17 5.82 7.46
CA ARG A 71 7.21 6.89 6.45
C ARG A 71 5.91 7.66 6.34
N ILE A 72 5.00 7.49 7.30
CA ILE A 72 3.75 8.25 7.35
C ILE A 72 4.09 9.72 7.59
N ASP A 73 3.59 10.57 6.70
CA ASP A 73 3.62 12.02 6.84
C ASP A 73 2.26 12.65 6.49
N GLY A 74 2.10 13.96 6.73
CA GLY A 74 0.83 14.65 6.49
C GLY A 74 0.37 14.61 5.03
N SER A 75 1.30 14.49 4.08
CA SER A 75 1.01 14.46 2.63
C SER A 75 0.57 13.08 2.13
N THR A 76 1.03 12.01 2.80
CA THR A 76 0.88 10.62 2.37
C THR A 76 -0.14 9.84 3.20
N VAL A 77 -0.39 10.25 4.45
CA VAL A 77 -1.21 9.48 5.41
C VAL A 77 -2.61 9.16 4.90
N ALA A 78 -3.24 10.06 4.13
CA ALA A 78 -4.58 9.81 3.58
C ALA A 78 -4.56 8.66 2.54
N ASN A 79 -3.56 8.62 1.66
CA ASN A 79 -3.38 7.56 0.68
C ASN A 79 -3.00 6.24 1.34
N VAL A 80 -2.07 6.29 2.30
CA VAL A 80 -1.62 5.11 3.05
C VAL A 80 -2.76 4.51 3.88
N LEU A 81 -3.59 5.34 4.51
CA LEU A 81 -4.78 4.88 5.24
C LEU A 81 -5.81 4.23 4.32
N ALA A 82 -6.04 4.76 3.13
CA ALA A 82 -6.93 4.15 2.14
C ALA A 82 -6.42 2.76 1.73
N LEU A 83 -5.11 2.62 1.48
CA LEU A 83 -4.49 1.33 1.16
C LEU A 83 -4.58 0.34 2.33
N ALA A 84 -4.34 0.81 3.56
CA ALA A 84 -4.42 -0.03 4.74
C ALA A 84 -5.82 -0.60 4.95
N GLU A 85 -6.86 0.21 4.74
CA GLU A 85 -8.25 -0.24 4.80
C GLU A 85 -8.57 -1.25 3.68
N LEU A 86 -8.22 -0.90 2.43
CA LEU A 86 -8.53 -1.71 1.24
C LEU A 86 -7.86 -3.09 1.29
N HIS A 87 -6.63 -3.15 1.77
CA HIS A 87 -5.83 -4.37 1.84
C HIS A 87 -5.80 -4.99 3.23
N HIS A 88 -6.64 -4.54 4.17
CA HIS A 88 -6.76 -5.11 5.51
C HIS A 88 -5.44 -5.17 6.30
N CYS A 89 -4.60 -4.15 6.16
CA CYS A 89 -3.32 -4.00 6.87
C CYS A 89 -3.58 -3.29 8.20
N ARG A 90 -3.69 -4.05 9.29
CA ARG A 90 -4.13 -3.51 10.59
C ARG A 90 -3.08 -2.65 11.24
N ASP A 91 -1.81 -3.06 11.24
CA ASP A 91 -0.75 -2.33 11.92
C ASP A 91 -0.49 -0.99 11.22
N LEU A 92 -0.58 -0.96 9.89
CA LEU A 92 -0.51 0.27 9.10
C LEU A 92 -1.71 1.18 9.30
N LYS A 93 -2.91 0.60 9.40
CA LYS A 93 -4.13 1.36 9.72
C LYS A 93 -3.96 2.04 11.08
N ASP A 94 -3.56 1.29 12.10
CA ASP A 94 -3.37 1.80 13.46
C ASP A 94 -2.29 2.90 13.52
N ALA A 95 -1.17 2.73 12.82
CA ALA A 95 -0.13 3.74 12.72
C ALA A 95 -0.63 5.05 12.06
N CYS A 96 -1.49 4.94 11.03
CA CYS A 96 -2.15 6.11 10.43
C CYS A 96 -3.06 6.83 11.43
N TYR A 97 -3.87 6.11 12.22
CA TYR A 97 -4.71 6.75 13.25
C TYR A 97 -3.89 7.38 14.36
N GLU A 98 -2.78 6.75 14.78
CA GLU A 98 -1.86 7.34 15.75
C GLU A 98 -1.30 8.68 15.24
N PHE A 99 -0.86 8.73 13.98
CA PHE A 99 -0.40 9.96 13.34
C PHE A 99 -1.50 11.04 13.27
N LEU A 100 -2.72 10.63 12.90
CA LEU A 100 -3.89 11.51 12.77
C LEU A 100 -4.52 11.90 14.10
N SER A 101 -4.03 11.37 15.23
CA SER A 101 -4.56 11.68 16.56
C SER A 101 -4.30 13.13 16.98
N THR A 102 -3.40 13.86 16.29
CA THR A 102 -3.20 15.28 16.53
C THR A 102 -4.02 16.15 15.54
N PRO A 103 -4.69 17.22 16.02
CA PRO A 103 -5.50 18.09 15.14
C PRO A 103 -4.71 18.75 14.01
N ALA A 104 -3.42 19.02 14.22
CA ALA A 104 -2.54 19.61 13.21
C ALA A 104 -2.31 18.64 12.04
N ASN A 105 -1.89 17.41 12.35
CA ASN A 105 -1.67 16.36 11.34
C ASN A 105 -2.95 15.99 10.59
N LEU A 106 -4.08 15.96 11.31
CA LEU A 106 -5.37 15.69 10.69
C LEU A 106 -5.80 16.80 9.72
N THR A 107 -5.58 18.05 10.10
CA THR A 107 -5.87 19.21 9.23
C THR A 107 -4.99 19.18 7.97
N GLU A 108 -3.70 18.86 8.15
CA GLU A 108 -2.76 18.70 7.04
C GLU A 108 -3.19 17.57 6.10
N ALA A 109 -3.51 16.40 6.63
CA ALA A 109 -3.98 15.25 5.86
C ALA A 109 -5.27 15.57 5.07
N MET A 110 -6.22 16.27 5.69
CA MET A 110 -7.48 16.66 5.07
C MET A 110 -7.32 17.73 3.99
N ALA A 111 -6.20 18.48 4.00
CA ALA A 111 -5.88 19.47 2.97
C ALA A 111 -5.22 18.86 1.72
N THR A 112 -4.91 17.56 1.73
CA THR A 112 -4.27 16.87 0.60
C THR A 112 -5.30 16.29 -0.37
N ASP A 113 -4.92 16.17 -1.64
CA ASP A 113 -5.72 15.47 -2.67
C ASP A 113 -6.01 14.01 -2.29
N GLY A 114 -5.16 13.40 -1.44
CA GLY A 114 -5.37 12.03 -0.93
C GLY A 114 -6.63 11.87 -0.09
N SER A 115 -7.15 12.96 0.50
CA SER A 115 -8.42 12.98 1.23
C SER A 115 -9.61 12.68 0.31
N GLU A 116 -9.58 13.19 -0.92
CA GLU A 116 -10.64 12.91 -1.91
C GLU A 116 -10.64 11.43 -2.31
N HIS A 117 -9.45 10.86 -2.54
CA HIS A 117 -9.31 9.44 -2.83
C HIS A 117 -9.78 8.55 -1.66
N LEU A 118 -9.46 8.94 -0.41
CA LEU A 118 -9.95 8.25 0.79
C LEU A 118 -11.47 8.31 0.90
N SER A 119 -12.09 9.46 0.58
CA SER A 119 -13.53 9.65 0.64
C SER A 119 -14.31 8.78 -0.36
N THR A 120 -13.73 8.56 -1.54
CA THR A 120 -14.34 7.75 -2.60
C THR A 120 -14.11 6.27 -2.39
N SER A 121 -12.91 5.89 -1.93
CA SER A 121 -12.53 4.48 -1.75
C SER A 121 -13.04 3.89 -0.43
N CYS A 122 -13.05 4.67 0.65
CA CYS A 122 -13.35 4.19 1.99
C CYS A 122 -14.22 5.18 2.80
N PRO A 123 -15.53 5.32 2.48
CA PRO A 123 -16.42 6.27 3.17
C PRO A 123 -16.60 5.97 4.68
N SER A 124 -16.41 4.72 5.10
CA SER A 124 -16.44 4.31 6.52
C SER A 124 -15.32 4.99 7.32
N VAL A 125 -14.11 5.00 6.79
CA VAL A 125 -12.93 5.58 7.42
C VAL A 125 -13.11 7.09 7.63
N VAL A 126 -13.68 7.79 6.66
CA VAL A 126 -13.98 9.24 6.81
C VAL A 126 -14.95 9.48 7.97
N LYS A 127 -15.97 8.63 8.15
CA LYS A 127 -16.89 8.74 9.30
C LYS A 127 -16.17 8.52 10.62
N GLU A 128 -15.23 7.58 10.68
CA GLU A 128 -14.41 7.34 11.88
C GLU A 128 -13.52 8.54 12.21
N LEU A 129 -12.89 9.14 11.19
CA LEU A 129 -12.07 10.36 11.37
C LEU A 129 -12.91 11.54 11.86
N ILE A 130 -14.12 11.74 11.34
CA ILE A 130 -15.04 12.77 11.83
C ILE A 130 -15.43 12.51 13.29
N ALA A 131 -15.68 11.24 13.66
CA ALA A 131 -15.98 10.88 15.04
C ALA A 131 -14.79 11.18 15.98
N LEU A 132 -13.56 10.92 15.52
CA LEU A 132 -12.32 11.23 16.25
C LEU A 132 -12.17 12.74 16.52
N CYS A 133 -12.51 13.60 15.55
CA CYS A 133 -12.54 15.06 15.74
C CYS A 133 -13.58 15.54 16.76
N SER A 134 -14.68 14.79 16.90
CA SER A 134 -15.82 15.16 17.75
C SER A 134 -15.71 14.63 19.18
N ALA A 135 -14.68 13.83 19.48
CA ALA A 135 -14.41 13.33 20.82
C ALA A 135 -13.91 14.47 21.72
N PRO A 136 -14.51 14.66 22.91
CA PRO A 136 -14.18 15.76 23.83
C PRO A 136 -12.82 15.62 24.52
#